data_AF-A0A956WUF9-F1
#
_entry.id   AF-A0A956WUF9-F1
#
_cell.length_a   1.000
_cell.length_b   1.000
_cell.length_c   1.000
_cell.angle_alpha   90.00
_cell.angle_beta   90.00
_cell.angle_gamma   90.00
#
_symmetry.space_group_name_H-M   'P 1'
#
loop_
_entity.id
_entity.type
_entity.pdbx_description
1 polymer ?
#
loop_
_entity_poly.entity_id
_entity_poly.type
_entity_poly.pdbx_seq_one_letter_code
_entity_poly.pdbx_strand_id
1 'polypeptide(L)'
;VGKDTVLSQIIRMVEQAQGSKAPIQRVVDRVAAWFVPTVIVLALITFAVWLIAGAGFVPALLRLIAVLVIACPCAMGLATPTSIMVGVGKGAEYGILFKNSAALEEAQRLNAIVLDKTGTITKGEPSVTDVVTNDALRVTNDE
;
A
#
# COMPACT_ATOMS: atom_id res chain seq x y z
N VAL A 1 -18.77 -30.58 14.19
CA VAL A 1 -17.30 -30.81 14.08
C VAL A 1 -16.87 -30.51 12.66
N GLY A 2 -16.02 -29.50 12.45
CA GLY A 2 -15.52 -29.10 11.13
C GLY A 2 -15.54 -27.59 10.88
N LYS A 3 -16.66 -26.91 11.15
CA LYS A 3 -16.81 -25.43 11.00
C LYS A 3 -16.66 -24.64 12.30
N ASP A 4 -16.77 -25.31 13.45
CA ASP A 4 -16.69 -24.70 14.79
C ASP A 4 -15.32 -24.92 15.46
N THR A 5 -14.32 -25.38 14.70
CA THR A 5 -12.97 -25.58 15.25
C THR A 5 -12.20 -24.27 15.20
N VAL A 6 -11.38 -24.02 16.21
CA VAL A 6 -10.51 -22.83 16.26
C VAL A 6 -9.68 -22.70 14.97
N LEU A 7 -9.23 -23.84 14.40
CA LEU A 7 -8.48 -23.88 13.15
C LEU A 7 -9.28 -23.41 11.92
N SER A 8 -10.57 -23.78 11.82
CA SER A 8 -11.41 -23.35 10.69
C SER A 8 -11.80 -21.87 10.79
N GLN A 9 -11.86 -21.31 12.00
CA GLN A 9 -11.98 -19.85 12.22
C GLN A 9 -10.70 -19.11 11.83
N ILE A 10 -9.51 -19.66 12.15
CA ILE A 10 -8.22 -19.09 11.73
C ILE A 10 -8.11 -19.10 10.20
N ILE A 11 -8.43 -20.22 9.55
CA ILE A 11 -8.42 -20.32 8.08
C ILE A 11 -9.36 -19.28 7.46
N ARG A 12 -10.59 -19.13 7.97
CA ARG A 12 -11.53 -18.10 7.50
C ARG A 12 -11.01 -16.67 7.68
N MET A 13 -10.35 -16.37 8.80
CA MET A 13 -9.73 -15.05 9.03
C MET A 13 -8.61 -14.78 8.02
N VAL A 14 -7.78 -15.79 7.73
CA VAL A 14 -6.70 -15.69 6.74
C VAL A 14 -7.26 -15.53 5.32
N GLU A 15 -8.30 -16.28 4.97
CA GLU A 15 -8.95 -16.24 3.67
C GLU A 15 -9.65 -14.89 3.42
N GLN A 16 -10.30 -14.32 4.45
CA GLN A 16 -10.85 -12.97 4.40
C GLN A 16 -9.78 -11.88 4.28
N ALA A 17 -8.61 -12.07 4.89
CA ALA A 17 -7.50 -11.13 4.79
C ALA A 17 -6.78 -11.17 3.43
N GLN A 18 -6.78 -12.30 2.73
CA GLN A 18 -6.12 -12.46 1.43
C GLN A 18 -6.92 -11.91 0.22
N GLY A 19 -8.18 -11.51 0.42
CA GLY A 19 -9.07 -11.06 -0.66
C GLY A 19 -9.08 -9.54 -0.96
N SER A 20 -8.33 -8.72 -0.23
CA SER A 20 -8.45 -7.25 -0.34
C SER A 20 -7.50 -6.65 -1.38
N LYS A 21 -8.08 -6.09 -2.45
CA LYS A 21 -7.35 -5.21 -3.39
C LYS A 21 -6.69 -4.05 -2.64
N ALA A 22 -5.45 -3.73 -3.01
CA ALA A 22 -4.71 -2.62 -2.42
C ALA A 22 -5.51 -1.29 -2.53
N PRO A 23 -5.62 -0.51 -1.44
CA PRO A 23 -6.46 0.69 -1.39
C PRO A 23 -6.08 1.78 -2.40
N ILE A 24 -4.79 2.00 -2.70
CA ILE A 24 -4.35 3.07 -3.63
C ILE A 24 -4.84 2.88 -5.07
N GLN A 25 -5.07 1.62 -5.49
CA GLN A 25 -5.52 1.35 -6.86
C GLN A 25 -6.89 2.00 -7.10
N ARG A 26 -7.72 2.10 -6.05
CA ARG A 26 -9.02 2.79 -6.09
C ARG A 26 -8.89 4.31 -6.22
N VAL A 27 -7.78 4.90 -5.79
CA VAL A 27 -7.55 6.36 -5.90
C VAL A 27 -7.28 6.73 -7.35
N VAL A 28 -6.41 5.98 -8.04
CA VAL A 28 -6.14 6.19 -9.47
C VAL A 28 -7.41 5.98 -10.30
N ASP A 29 -8.17 4.92 -10.01
CA ASP A 29 -9.45 4.67 -10.69
C ASP A 29 -10.46 5.81 -10.49
N ARG A 30 -10.50 6.41 -9.28
CA ARG A 30 -11.39 7.54 -8.98
C ARG A 30 -10.96 8.82 -9.68
N VAL A 31 -9.65 9.08 -9.77
CA VAL A 31 -9.13 10.22 -10.52
C VAL A 31 -9.43 10.05 -12.01
N ALA A 32 -9.19 8.87 -12.58
CA ALA A 32 -9.52 8.57 -13.97
C ALA A 32 -11.02 8.74 -14.26
N ALA A 33 -11.89 8.31 -13.33
CA ALA A 33 -13.34 8.43 -13.46
C ALA A 33 -13.83 9.88 -13.58
N TRP A 34 -13.11 10.85 -12.99
CA TRP A 34 -13.41 12.28 -13.14
C TRP A 34 -12.64 12.95 -14.28
N PHE A 35 -11.39 12.53 -14.51
CA PHE A 35 -10.52 13.12 -15.51
C PHE A 35 -11.01 12.86 -16.93
N VAL A 36 -11.39 11.61 -17.24
CA VAL A 36 -11.81 11.22 -18.60
C VAL A 36 -13.05 12.01 -19.07
N PRO A 37 -14.15 12.10 -18.29
CA PRO A 37 -15.31 12.92 -18.70
C PRO A 37 -14.97 14.40 -18.85
N THR A 38 -14.12 14.95 -17.98
CA THR A 38 -13.72 16.36 -18.03
C THR A 38 -12.99 16.70 -19.33
N VAL A 39 -12.04 15.86 -19.73
CA VAL A 39 -11.28 16.02 -20.97
C VAL A 39 -12.19 15.93 -22.19
N ILE A 40 -13.14 14.99 -22.21
CA ILE A 40 -14.12 14.84 -23.31
C ILE A 40 -14.96 16.12 -23.44
N VAL A 41 -15.46 16.67 -22.32
CA VAL A 41 -16.23 17.91 -22.32
C VAL A 41 -15.40 19.08 -22.86
N LEU A 42 -14.14 19.24 -22.41
CA LEU A 42 -13.25 20.29 -22.91
C LEU A 42 -12.92 20.14 -24.40
N ALA A 43 -12.74 18.91 -24.88
CA ALA A 43 -12.49 18.64 -26.30
C ALA A 43 -13.71 19.00 -27.17
N LEU A 44 -14.92 18.68 -26.70
CA LEU A 44 -16.17 19.07 -27.37
C LEU A 44 -16.40 20.58 -27.36
N ILE A 45 -16.12 21.27 -26.25
CA ILE A 45 -16.18 22.73 -26.17
C ILE A 45 -15.21 23.35 -27.18
N THR A 46 -13.97 22.86 -27.22
CA THR A 46 -12.94 23.35 -28.16
C THR A 46 -13.39 23.19 -29.61
N PHE A 47 -13.99 22.05 -29.94
CA PHE A 47 -14.56 21.79 -31.28
C PHE A 47 -15.70 22.75 -31.62
N ALA A 48 -16.66 22.95 -30.71
CA ALA A 48 -17.80 23.83 -30.92
C ALA A 48 -17.36 25.30 -31.11
N VAL A 49 -16.45 25.80 -30.28
CA VAL A 49 -15.92 27.17 -30.38
C VAL A 49 -15.25 27.41 -31.72
N TRP A 50 -14.43 26.48 -32.20
CA TRP A 50 -13.73 26.61 -33.48
C TRP A 50 -14.62 26.45 -34.71
N LEU A 51 -15.73 25.70 -34.59
CA LEU A 51 -16.77 25.64 -35.62
C LEU A 51 -17.51 26.96 -35.73
N ILE A 52 -17.92 27.55 -34.61
CA ILE A 52 -18.65 28.83 -34.58
C ILE A 52 -17.75 29.99 -35.04
N ALA A 53 -16.44 29.92 -34.73
CA ALA A 53 -15.45 30.90 -35.19
C ALA A 53 -15.14 30.82 -36.71
N GLY A 54 -15.73 29.87 -37.46
CA GLY A 54 -15.65 29.83 -38.92
C GLY A 54 -14.39 29.17 -39.48
N ALA A 55 -13.60 28.44 -38.68
CA ALA A 55 -12.36 27.82 -39.16
C ALA A 55 -12.55 26.57 -40.04
N GLY A 56 -13.79 26.15 -40.29
CA GLY A 56 -14.12 24.95 -41.07
C GLY A 56 -14.05 23.65 -40.26
N PHE A 57 -14.66 22.59 -40.79
CA PHE A 57 -14.79 21.29 -40.11
C PHE A 57 -13.44 20.60 -39.86
N VAL A 58 -12.56 20.59 -40.88
CA VAL A 58 -11.25 19.91 -40.79
C VAL A 58 -10.36 20.55 -39.72
N PRO A 59 -10.19 21.90 -39.66
CA PRO A 59 -9.36 22.52 -38.62
C PRO A 59 -9.96 22.44 -37.21
N ALA A 60 -11.29 22.39 -37.07
CA ALA A 60 -11.92 22.17 -35.77
C ALA A 60 -11.67 20.75 -35.25
N LEU A 61 -11.79 19.74 -36.13
CA LEU A 61 -11.55 18.34 -35.78
C LEU A 61 -10.10 18.09 -35.38
N LEU A 62 -9.13 18.70 -36.07
CA LEU A 62 -7.71 18.60 -35.71
C LEU A 62 -7.44 19.12 -34.29
N ARG A 63 -8.09 20.22 -33.89
CA ARG A 63 -7.94 20.79 -32.54
C ARG A 63 -8.58 19.92 -31.46
N LEU A 64 -9.72 19.30 -31.74
CA LEU A 64 -10.33 18.31 -30.86
C LEU A 64 -9.38 17.13 -30.60
N ILE A 65 -8.82 16.54 -31.67
CA ILE A 65 -7.91 15.40 -31.55
C ILE A 65 -6.65 15.82 -30.80
N ALA A 66 -6.10 17.00 -31.06
CA ALA A 66 -4.94 17.52 -30.35
C ALA A 66 -5.17 17.61 -28.82
N VAL A 67 -6.34 18.10 -28.40
CA VAL A 67 -6.69 18.16 -26.96
C VAL A 67 -6.77 16.75 -26.35
N LEU A 68 -7.38 15.79 -27.04
CA LEU A 68 -7.47 14.41 -26.56
C LEU A 68 -6.10 13.74 -26.43
N VAL A 69 -5.22 13.95 -27.42
CA VAL A 69 -3.88 13.34 -27.45
C VAL A 69 -2.99 13.92 -26.34
N ILE A 70 -3.00 15.24 -26.17
CA ILE A 70 -2.22 15.92 -25.12
C ILE A 70 -2.68 15.51 -23.71
N ALA A 71 -3.97 15.20 -23.54
CA ALA A 71 -4.53 14.84 -22.24
C ALA A 71 -4.20 13.40 -21.80
N CYS A 72 -3.53 12.58 -22.62
CA CYS A 72 -3.28 11.18 -22.29
C CYS A 72 -2.46 11.02 -20.98
N PRO A 73 -3.01 10.42 -19.91
CA PRO A 73 -2.38 10.43 -18.58
C PRO A 73 -1.36 9.29 -18.40
N CYS A 74 -0.49 9.05 -19.38
CA CYS A 74 0.45 7.91 -19.41
C CYS A 74 1.30 7.78 -18.12
N ALA A 75 1.69 8.91 -17.53
CA ALA A 75 2.48 8.93 -16.29
C ALA A 75 1.69 8.44 -15.07
N MET A 76 0.37 8.66 -15.03
CA MET A 76 -0.46 8.30 -13.88
C MET A 76 -0.52 6.79 -13.65
N GLY A 77 -0.53 5.99 -14.73
CA GLY A 77 -0.55 4.53 -14.65
C GLY A 77 0.74 3.90 -14.11
N LEU A 78 1.88 4.60 -14.25
CA LEU A 78 3.18 4.11 -13.78
C LEU A 78 3.58 4.69 -12.42
N ALA A 79 3.08 5.87 -12.04
CA ALA A 79 3.48 6.53 -10.80
C ALA A 79 3.25 5.67 -9.53
N THR A 80 2.15 4.92 -9.51
CA THR A 80 1.79 4.06 -8.36
C THR A 80 2.73 2.85 -8.22
N PRO A 81 2.93 1.99 -9.25
CA PRO A 81 3.83 0.85 -9.11
C PRO A 81 5.29 1.25 -8.91
N THR A 82 5.75 2.36 -9.49
CA THR A 82 7.14 2.82 -9.31
C THR A 82 7.41 3.31 -7.88
N SER A 83 6.49 4.09 -7.31
CA SER A 83 6.62 4.55 -5.92
C SER A 83 6.58 3.39 -4.92
N ILE A 84 5.70 2.41 -5.12
CA ILE A 84 5.65 1.20 -4.28
C ILE A 84 6.93 0.39 -4.41
N MET A 85 7.40 0.12 -5.63
CA MET A 85 8.60 -0.70 -5.84
C MET A 85 9.84 -0.08 -5.19
N VAL A 86 10.03 1.24 -5.35
CA VAL A 86 11.13 1.95 -4.70
C VAL A 86 10.94 1.98 -3.18
N GLY A 87 9.72 2.18 -2.69
CA GLY A 87 9.42 2.16 -1.25
C GLY A 87 9.71 0.81 -0.58
N VAL A 88 9.31 -0.30 -1.22
CA VAL A 88 9.64 -1.66 -0.74
C VAL A 88 11.14 -1.90 -0.80
N GLY A 89 11.82 -1.50 -1.88
CA GLY A 89 13.27 -1.60 -2.01
C GLY A 89 13.99 -0.86 -0.89
N LYS A 90 13.55 0.37 -0.58
CA LYS A 90 14.13 1.15 0.51
C LYS A 90 13.84 0.54 1.89
N GLY A 91 12.63 0.01 2.11
CA GLY A 91 12.30 -0.72 3.34
C GLY A 91 13.19 -1.93 3.56
N ALA A 92 13.50 -2.67 2.49
CA ALA A 92 14.38 -3.83 2.54
C ALA A 92 15.81 -3.47 2.95
N GLU A 93 16.33 -2.30 2.54
CA GLU A 93 17.62 -1.79 3.02
C GLU A 93 17.67 -1.56 4.53
N TYR A 94 16.51 -1.31 5.17
CA TYR A 94 16.38 -1.18 6.62
C TYR A 94 15.98 -2.49 7.31
N GLY A 95 15.99 -3.62 6.61
CA GLY A 95 15.59 -4.92 7.16
C GLY A 95 14.08 -5.08 7.33
N ILE A 96 13.27 -4.21 6.72
CA ILE A 96 11.80 -4.26 6.78
C ILE A 96 11.27 -4.84 5.47
N LEU A 97 10.72 -6.05 5.53
CA LEU A 97 10.18 -6.73 4.35
C LEU A 97 8.65 -6.57 4.25
N PHE A 98 8.20 -5.79 3.27
CA PHE A 98 6.77 -5.67 2.94
C PHE A 98 6.35 -6.79 1.97
N LYS A 99 5.49 -7.71 2.44
CA LYS A 99 5.02 -8.85 1.62
C LYS A 99 4.02 -8.44 0.52
N ASN A 100 3.35 -7.31 0.67
CA ASN A 100 2.41 -6.78 -0.33
C ASN A 100 2.38 -5.24 -0.26
N SER A 101 1.89 -4.61 -1.33
CA SER A 101 1.78 -3.15 -1.40
C SER A 101 0.80 -2.56 -0.40
N ALA A 102 -0.28 -3.29 -0.08
CA ALA A 102 -1.28 -2.85 0.89
C ALA A 102 -0.68 -2.67 2.30
N ALA A 103 0.27 -3.51 2.71
CA ALA A 103 0.95 -3.40 3.99
C ALA A 103 1.82 -2.15 4.06
N LEU A 104 2.46 -1.75 2.96
CA LEU A 104 3.24 -0.51 2.88
C LEU A 104 2.33 0.73 3.01
N GLU A 105 1.15 0.70 2.39
CA GLU A 105 0.16 1.77 2.49
C GLU A 105 -0.48 1.86 3.88
N GLU A 106 -0.90 0.73 4.44
CA GLU A 106 -1.57 0.70 5.74
C GLU A 106 -0.60 1.08 6.86
N ALA A 107 0.69 0.78 6.70
CA ALA A 107 1.74 1.22 7.61
C ALA A 107 1.77 2.74 7.81
N GLN A 108 1.42 3.53 6.78
CA GLN A 108 1.32 4.99 6.86
C GLN A 108 0.17 5.46 7.77
N ARG A 109 -0.85 4.62 7.98
CA ARG A 109 -2.08 4.94 8.72
C ARG A 109 -2.14 4.25 10.09
N LEU A 110 -1.08 3.58 10.52
CA LEU A 110 -1.03 2.94 11.83
C LEU A 110 -0.96 4.01 12.93
N ASN A 111 -1.92 3.97 13.84
CA ASN A 111 -1.95 4.87 15.00
C ASN A 111 -1.54 4.18 16.31
N ALA A 112 -1.54 2.85 16.32
CA ALA A 112 -1.18 2.04 17.47
C ALA A 112 -0.45 0.78 17.00
N ILE A 113 0.53 0.34 17.78
CA ILE A 113 1.28 -0.88 17.53
C ILE A 113 1.09 -1.77 18.76
N VAL A 114 0.48 -2.94 18.56
CA VAL A 114 0.37 -3.98 19.59
C VAL A 114 1.45 -5.00 19.30
N LEU A 115 2.40 -5.12 20.23
CA LEU A 115 3.53 -6.02 20.10
C LEU A 115 3.28 -7.27 20.93
N ASP A 116 3.56 -8.43 20.35
CA ASP A 116 3.68 -9.64 21.14
C ASP A 116 4.91 -9.52 22.07
N LYS A 117 4.86 -10.13 23.25
CA LYS A 117 5.98 -10.04 24.19
C LYS A 117 7.06 -11.04 23.83
N THR A 118 6.68 -12.33 23.76
CA THR A 118 7.63 -13.44 23.71
C THR A 118 8.18 -13.60 22.30
N GLY A 119 9.50 -13.43 22.13
CA GLY A 119 10.14 -13.56 20.81
C GLY A 119 10.04 -12.33 19.90
N THR A 120 9.32 -11.27 20.33
CA THR A 120 9.31 -9.96 19.66
C THR A 120 10.00 -8.90 20.53
N ILE A 121 9.51 -8.67 21.75
CA ILE A 121 10.16 -7.77 22.72
C ILE A 121 11.27 -8.51 23.47
N THR A 122 11.04 -9.78 23.79
CA THR A 122 12.02 -10.64 24.46
C THR A 122 12.73 -11.55 23.46
N LYS A 123 13.88 -12.09 23.86
CA LYS A 123 14.63 -13.08 23.05
C LYS A 123 13.89 -14.40 22.83
N GLY A 124 12.80 -14.66 23.55
CA GLY A 124 12.08 -15.94 23.51
C GLY A 124 12.79 -17.09 24.24
N GLU A 125 13.97 -16.84 24.80
CA GLU A 125 14.80 -17.82 25.51
C GLU A 125 14.91 -17.45 26.99
N PRO A 126 14.65 -18.38 27.94
CA PRO A 126 14.81 -18.12 29.36
C PRO A 126 16.29 -18.01 29.73
N SER A 127 16.65 -16.99 30.51
CA SER A 127 18.00 -16.79 31.07
C SER A 127 17.92 -16.59 32.58
N VAL A 128 18.84 -17.18 33.33
CA VAL A 128 18.97 -16.93 34.78
C VAL A 128 19.36 -15.46 34.98
N THR A 129 18.53 -14.71 35.71
CA THR A 129 18.81 -13.30 36.04
C THR A 129 19.48 -13.17 37.39
N ASP A 130 18.99 -13.91 38.39
CA ASP A 130 19.39 -13.78 39.77
C ASP A 130 19.59 -15.16 40.39
N VAL A 131 20.72 -15.32 41.09
CA VAL A 131 20.96 -16.46 41.97
C VAL A 131 21.03 -15.92 43.38
N VAL A 132 19.95 -16.07 44.14
CA VAL A 132 19.89 -15.64 45.54
C VAL A 132 20.29 -16.82 46.42
N THR A 133 21.44 -16.71 47.07
CA THR A 133 21.90 -17.67 48.08
C THR A 133 21.59 -17.13 49.48
N ASN A 134 21.27 -18.02 50.42
CA ASN A 134 21.29 -17.66 51.84
C ASN A 134 22.76 -17.42 52.25
N ASP A 135 23.01 -16.40 53.07
CA ASP A 135 24.33 -15.96 53.58
C ASP A 135 25.17 -17.10 54.23
N ALA A 136 24.55 -18.25 54.53
CA ALA A 136 25.21 -19.44 55.07
C ALA A 136 25.95 -20.30 54.02
N LEU A 137 25.72 -20.09 52.72
CA LEU A 137 26.44 -20.77 51.64
C LEU A 137 27.63 -19.92 51.17
N ARG A 138 28.62 -19.76 52.05
CA ARG A 138 29.99 -19.43 51.62
C ARG A 138 30.50 -20.63 50.83
N VAL A 139 30.54 -20.51 49.51
CA VAL A 139 31.37 -21.40 48.68
C VAL A 139 32.81 -21.08 49.05
N THR A 140 33.39 -21.86 49.97
CA THR A 140 34.83 -21.96 50.13
C THR A 140 35.35 -22.55 48.82
N ASN A 141 35.96 -21.70 47.99
CA ASN A 141 36.86 -22.18 46.95
C ASN A 141 38.05 -22.83 47.65
N ASP A 142 37.99 -24.14 47.82
CA ASP A 142 39.20 -24.96 47.93
C ASP A 142 39.56 -25.40 46.51
N GLU A 143 40.66 -24.80 46.03
CA GLU A 143 41.51 -25.13 44.87
C GLU A 143 40.95 -24.94 43.44
#